data_AF-A0A9D6RBW0-F1
#
_entry.id   AF-A0A9D6RBW0-F1
#
_cell.length_a   1.000
_cell.length_b   1.000
_cell.length_c   1.000
_cell.angle_alpha   90.00
_cell.angle_beta   90.00
_cell.angle_gamma   90.00
#
_symmetry.space_group_name_H-M   'P 1'
#
loop_
_entity.id
_entity.type
_entity.pdbx_description
1 polymer ?
#
loop_
_entity_poly.entity_id
_entity_poly.type
_entity_poly.pdbx_seq_one_letter_code
_entity_poly.pdbx_strand_id
1 'polypeptide(L)' 'MNPKAIIEEILDTAQKLSLEKDRIRAIFQKSGVTLDGGMKVSAIAGDPMAVLKTLMDNLAEMAVVKISAKQIIRKVGINI' A
#
# COMPACT_ATOMS: atom_id res chain seq x y z
N MET A 1 -3.69 -3.35 16.36
CA MET A 1 -3.28 -2.52 15.20
C MET A 1 -4.18 -2.83 14.01
N ASN A 2 -4.45 -1.84 13.15
CA ASN A 2 -5.35 -2.00 12.01
C ASN A 2 -4.54 -1.97 10.69
N PRO A 3 -4.27 -3.12 10.03
CA PRO A 3 -3.50 -3.19 8.79
C PRO A 3 -4.11 -2.36 7.65
N LYS A 4 -5.43 -2.17 7.66
CA LYS A 4 -6.11 -1.30 6.69
C LYS A 4 -5.60 0.14 6.77
N ALA A 5 -5.42 0.67 7.97
CA ALA A 5 -4.93 2.03 8.17
C ALA A 5 -3.50 2.21 7.62
N ILE A 6 -2.67 1.17 7.73
CA ILE A 6 -1.30 1.17 7.17
C ILE A 6 -1.35 1.17 5.66
N ILE A 7 -2.20 0.34 5.05
CA ILE A 7 -2.39 0.30 3.59
C ILE A 7 -2.89 1.66 3.07
N GLU A 8 -3.79 2.31 3.81
CA GLU A 8 -4.27 3.67 3.50
C GLU A 8 -3.16 4.73 3.61
N GLU A 9 -2.28 4.65 4.62
CA GLU A 9 -1.14 5.57 4.76
C GLU A 9 -0.09 5.36 3.66
N ILE A 10 0.15 4.11 3.25
CA ILE A 10 1.01 3.78 2.11
C ILE A 10 0.39 4.31 0.81
N LEU A 11 -0.93 4.20 0.65
CA LEU A 11 -1.64 4.69 -0.52
C LEU A 11 -1.57 6.22 -0.65
N ASP A 12 -1.81 6.95 0.45
CA ASP A 12 -1.65 8.41 0.49
C ASP A 12 -0.21 8.83 0.15
N THR A 13 0.77 8.10 0.69
CA THR A 13 2.18 8.33 0.39
C THR A 13 2.52 8.04 -1.07
N ALA A 14 2.02 6.95 -1.64
CA ALA A 14 2.21 6.60 -3.05
C ALA A 14 1.63 7.70 -3.96
N GLN A 15 0.45 8.23 -3.62
CA GLN A 15 -0.20 9.32 -4.36
C GLN A 15 0.57 10.64 -4.27
N LYS A 16 1.21 10.93 -3.13
CA LYS A 16 2.05 12.13 -2.97
C LYS A 16 3.38 12.04 -3.74
N LEU A 17 3.93 10.83 -3.84
CA LEU A 17 5.25 10.59 -4.44
C LEU A 17 5.20 10.29 -5.94
N SER A 18 4.05 9.88 -6.48
CA SER A 18 3.91 9.52 -7.89
C SER A 18 2.74 10.25 -8.54
N LEU A 19 3.00 10.86 -9.71
CA LEU A 19 2.00 11.57 -10.50
C LEU A 19 1.03 10.62 -11.24
N GLU A 20 1.36 9.32 -11.34
CA GLU A 20 0.60 8.34 -12.13
C GLU A 20 -0.34 7.50 -11.26
N LYS A 21 -1.59 7.97 -11.12
CA LYS A 21 -2.65 7.30 -10.35
C LYS A 21 -2.93 5.88 -10.83
N ASP A 22 -2.87 5.63 -12.14
CA ASP A 22 -3.15 4.33 -12.73
C ASP A 22 -2.12 3.28 -12.32
N ARG A 23 -0.85 3.67 -12.23
CA ARG A 23 0.23 2.79 -11.77
C ARG A 23 0.06 2.41 -10.30
N ILE A 24 -0.28 3.37 -9.45
CA ILE A 24 -0.60 3.13 -8.03
C ILE A 24 -1.78 2.16 -7.94
N ARG A 25 -2.87 2.42 -8.66
CA ARG A 25 -4.05 1.55 -8.65
C ARG A 25 -3.69 0.13 -9.07
N ALA A 26 -2.92 -0.04 -10.14
CA ALA A 26 -2.49 -1.35 -10.61
C ALA A 26 -1.67 -2.12 -9.55
N ILE A 27 -0.75 -1.45 -8.86
CA ILE A 27 0.07 -2.06 -7.79
C ILE A 27 -0.81 -2.50 -6.62
N PHE A 28 -1.73 -1.64 -6.17
CA PHE A 28 -2.63 -1.94 -5.05
C PHE A 28 -3.57 -3.10 -5.40
N GLN A 29 -4.17 -3.08 -6.59
CA GLN A 29 -5.04 -4.17 -7.06
C GLN A 29 -4.29 -5.50 -7.19
N LYS A 30 -3.08 -5.49 -7.77
CA LYS A 30 -2.21 -6.69 -7.85
C LYS A 30 -1.85 -7.26 -6.48
N SER A 31 -1.88 -6.42 -5.45
CA SER A 31 -1.57 -6.80 -4.07
C SER A 31 -2.79 -7.30 -3.29
N GLY A 32 -3.98 -7.28 -3.90
CA GLY A 32 -5.23 -7.68 -3.24
C GLY A 32 -5.97 -6.50 -2.58
N VAL A 33 -5.61 -5.26 -2.88
CA VAL A 33 -6.32 -4.07 -2.38
C VAL A 33 -7.20 -3.48 -3.48
N THR A 34 -8.51 -3.45 -3.24
CA THR A 34 -9.46 -2.80 -4.15
C THR A 34 -9.56 -1.32 -3.79
N LEU A 35 -9.31 -0.45 -4.77
CA LEU A 35 -9.49 0.99 -4.64
C LEU A 35 -10.79 1.44 -5.31
N ASP A 36 -11.49 2.38 -4.69
CA ASP A 36 -12.67 3.03 -5.29
C ASP A 36 -12.26 4.08 -6.36
N GLY A 37 -13.27 4.75 -6.94
CA GLY A 37 -13.05 5.83 -7.91
C GLY A 37 -12.24 7.01 -7.38
N GLY A 38 -12.20 7.20 -6.06
CA GLY A 38 -11.48 8.25 -5.35
C GLY A 38 -10.10 7.86 -4.84
N MET A 39 -9.56 6.69 -5.24
CA MET A 39 -8.28 6.16 -4.73
C MET A 39 -8.30 5.95 -3.21
N LYS A 40 -9.40 5.41 -2.69
CA LYS A 40 -9.51 4.98 -1.29
C LYS A 40 -9.65 3.47 -1.20
N VAL A 41 -9.14 2.88 -0.12
CA VAL A 41 -9.22 1.44 0.14
C VAL A 41 -10.68 1.04 0.38
N SER A 42 -11.28 0.39 -0.62
CA SER A 42 -12.65 -0.12 -0.54
C SER A 42 -12.70 -1.53 0.04
N ALA A 43 -11.76 -2.40 -0.33
CA ALA A 43 -11.69 -3.78 0.15
C ALA A 43 -10.24 -4.30 0.18
N ILE A 44 -9.99 -5.26 1.05
CA ILE A 44 -8.72 -5.98 1.17
C ILE A 44 -9.06 -7.47 1.03
N ALA A 45 -8.48 -8.13 0.04
CA ALA A 45 -8.76 -9.53 -0.27
C ALA A 45 -7.90 -10.46 0.61
N GLY A 46 -8.55 -11.21 1.50
CA GLY A 46 -7.87 -12.19 2.37
C GLY A 46 -7.25 -11.57 3.61
N ASP A 47 -6.12 -12.14 4.05
CA ASP A 47 -5.41 -11.67 5.25
C ASP A 47 -4.72 -10.33 4.99
N PRO A 48 -5.05 -9.26 5.73
CA PRO A 48 -4.46 -7.95 5.53
C PRO A 48 -2.94 -7.89 5.69
N MET A 49 -2.34 -8.78 6.48
CA MET A 49 -0.88 -8.82 6.66
C MET A 49 -0.18 -9.47 5.47
N ALA A 50 -0.75 -10.56 4.93
CA ALA A 50 -0.31 -11.12 3.66
C ALA A 50 -0.41 -10.09 2.52
N VAL A 51 -1.53 -9.36 2.43
CA VAL A 51 -1.71 -8.27 1.45
C VAL A 51 -0.67 -7.17 1.62
N LEU A 52 -0.39 -6.75 2.85
CA LEU A 52 0.63 -5.74 3.13
C LEU A 52 2.02 -6.20 2.67
N LYS A 53 2.37 -7.47 2.89
CA LYS A 53 3.64 -8.04 2.42
C LYS A 53 3.72 -8.06 0.89
N THR A 54 2.67 -8.54 0.21
CA THR A 54 2.60 -8.53 -1.26
C THR A 54 2.66 -7.10 -1.82
N LEU A 55 2.01 -6.13 -1.14
CA LEU A 55 2.09 -4.71 -1.50
C LEU A 55 3.52 -4.19 -1.43
N MET A 56 4.26 -4.54 -0.37
CA MET A 56 5.67 -4.16 -0.23
C MET A 56 6.58 -4.76 -1.31
N ASP A 57 6.26 -5.96 -1.77
CA ASP A 57 6.99 -6.62 -2.84
C ASP A 57 6.68 -5.98 -4.20
N ASN A 58 5.41 -5.69 -4.50
CA ASN A 58 5.03 -4.99 -5.74
C ASN A 58 5.52 -3.53 -5.77
N LEU A 59 5.58 -2.86 -4.63
CA LEU A 59 6.17 -1.52 -4.51
C LEU A 59 7.69 -1.51 -4.70
N ALA A 60 8.37 -2.65 -4.81
CA ALA A 60 9.80 -2.70 -5.13
C ALA A 60 10.14 -2.03 -6.46
N GLU A 61 9.20 -2.01 -7.41
CA GLU A 61 9.31 -1.29 -8.68
C GLU A 61 9.25 0.25 -8.50
N MET A 62 8.91 0.72 -7.30
CA MET A 62 8.83 2.12 -6.88
C MET A 62 9.70 2.35 -5.64
N ALA A 63 11.02 2.38 -5.82
CA ALA A 63 12.01 2.44 -4.73
C ALA A 63 11.69 3.50 -3.65
N VAL A 64 11.25 4.70 -4.06
CA VAL A 64 10.88 5.79 -3.12
C VAL A 64 9.68 5.41 -2.26
N VAL A 65 8.61 4.89 -2.88
CA VAL A 65 7.39 4.48 -2.17
C VAL A 65 7.67 3.28 -1.26
N LYS A 66 8.52 2.34 -1.66
CA LYS A 66 8.92 1.21 -0.81
C LYS A 66 9.68 1.66 0.44
N ILE A 67 10.57 2.65 0.33
CA ILE A 67 11.28 3.20 1.49
C ILE A 67 10.30 3.83 2.47
N SER A 68 9.39 4.67 1.97
CA SER A 68 8.39 5.31 2.82
C SER A 68 7.42 4.29 3.44
N ALA A 69 6.99 3.28 2.68
CA ALA A 69 6.15 2.21 3.20
C ALA A 69 6.84 1.40 4.32
N LYS A 70 8.15 1.09 4.17
CA LYS A 70 8.94 0.48 5.25
C LYS A 70 9.01 1.36 6.50
N GLN A 71 9.15 2.67 6.33
CA GLN A 71 9.17 3.61 7.46
C GLN A 71 7.82 3.66 8.17
N ILE A 72 6.71 3.67 7.42
CA ILE A 72 5.35 3.60 7.95
C ILE A 72 5.22 2.33 8.79
N ILE A 73 5.48 1.15 8.20
CA ILE A 73 5.40 -0.15 8.88
C ILE A 73 6.22 -0.18 10.17
N ARG A 74 7.46 0.35 10.14
CA ARG A 74 8.35 0.41 11.31
C ARG A 74 7.81 1.36 12.40
N LYS A 75 7.26 2.51 12.02
CA LYS A 75 6.61 3.46 12.95
C LYS A 75 5.40 2.84 13.61
N VAL A 76 4.66 2.01 12.87
CA VAL A 76 3.52 1.26 13.38
C VAL A 76 3.96 -0.06 14.03
N GLY A 77 5.26 -0.30 14.30
CA GLY A 77 5.72 -1.46 15.09
C GLY A 77 5.40 -2.84 14.51
N ILE A 78 5.12 -2.95 13.21
CA ILE A 78 4.84 -4.23 12.56
C ILE A 78 6.15 -4.84 12.05
N ASN A 79 6.40 -6.10 12.40
CA ASN A 79 7.46 -6.93 11.80
C ASN A 79 6.82 -7.83 10.73
N ILE A 80 7.12 -7.56 9.45
CA ILE A 80 6.68 -8.33 8.26
C ILE A 80 7.85 -8.76 7.40
#